data_AF-A0A6J7B2Y8-F1
#
_entry.id   AF-A0A6J7B2Y8-F1
#
_cell.length_a   1.000
_cell.length_b   1.000
_cell.length_c   1.000
_cell.angle_alpha   90.00
_cell.angle_beta   90.00
_cell.angle_gamma   90.00
#
_symmetry.space_group_name_H-M   'P 1'
#
loop_
_entity.id
_entity.type
_entity.pdbx_description
1 polymer ?
#
loop_
_entity_poly.entity_id
_entity_poly.type
_entity_poly.pdbx_seq_one_letter_code
_entity_poly.pdbx_strand_id
1 'polypeptide(L)' 'MADIQEPIGFWMSASQFEYWKHTHLTVDVVDGRGGGFSLESPEGKRFLIRSRLFTAEEWQILESSPVATGASTH' A
#
# COMPACT_ATOMS: atom_id res chain seq x y z
N MET A 1 13.74 0.96 -16.50
CA MET A 1 12.51 0.79 -15.69
C MET A 1 12.25 -0.70 -15.67
N ALA A 2 12.28 -1.34 -14.51
CA ALA A 2 11.98 -2.77 -14.43
C ALA A 2 10.51 -2.97 -14.85
N ASP A 3 10.29 -3.84 -15.82
CA ASP A 3 8.94 -4.20 -16.25
C ASP A 3 8.35 -5.14 -15.20
N ILE A 4 7.35 -4.66 -14.45
CA ILE A 4 6.70 -5.45 -13.41
C ILE A 4 5.69 -6.35 -14.10
N GLN A 5 6.04 -7.62 -14.25
CA GLN A 5 5.22 -8.60 -14.98
C GLN A 5 4.03 -9.13 -14.15
N GLU A 6 4.08 -9.01 -12.82
CA GLU A 6 3.06 -9.53 -11.91
C GLU A 6 2.69 -8.52 -10.81
N PRO A 7 1.45 -8.53 -10.29
CA PRO A 7 1.05 -7.67 -9.18
C PRO A 7 1.94 -7.86 -7.94
N ILE A 8 2.37 -6.76 -7.33
CA ILE A 8 3.16 -6.78 -6.10
C ILE A 8 2.21 -6.91 -4.90
N GLY A 9 2.41 -7.94 -4.08
CA GLY A 9 1.67 -8.12 -2.83
C GLY A 9 1.93 -6.97 -1.84
N PHE A 10 0.86 -6.47 -1.22
CA PHE A 10 0.92 -5.47 -0.17
C PHE A 10 0.11 -5.94 1.04
N TRP A 11 0.73 -5.90 2.22
CA TRP A 11 0.11 -6.36 3.48
C TRP A 11 -0.03 -5.19 4.45
N MET A 12 -1.18 -5.14 5.10
CA MET A 12 -1.53 -4.13 6.09
C MET A 12 -2.22 -4.81 7.27
N SER A 13 -2.01 -4.33 8.50
CA SER A 13 -2.78 -4.84 9.64
C SER A 13 -4.26 -4.51 9.47
N ALA A 14 -5.16 -5.33 10.02
CA ALA A 14 -6.60 -5.06 9.94
C ALA A 14 -6.98 -3.68 10.52
N SER A 15 -6.34 -3.29 11.63
CA SER A 15 -6.57 -1.97 12.25
C SER A 15 -6.13 -0.81 11.36
N GLN A 16 -5.02 -0.95 10.65
CA GLN A 16 -4.58 0.06 9.69
C GLN A 16 -5.50 0.06 8.46
N PHE A 17 -5.94 -1.12 7.99
CA PHE A 17 -6.87 -1.21 6.87
C PHE A 17 -8.17 -0.47 7.16
N GLU A 18 -8.79 -0.70 8.33
CA GLU A 18 -10.03 0.01 8.69
C GLU A 18 -9.87 1.53 8.69
N TYR A 19 -8.70 2.03 9.09
CA TYR A 19 -8.40 3.46 9.07
C TYR A 19 -8.19 4.01 7.65
N TRP A 20 -7.48 3.26 6.80
CA TRP A 20 -7.06 3.72 5.47
C TRP A 20 -7.95 3.26 4.31
N LYS A 21 -8.92 2.36 4.53
CA LYS A 21 -9.71 1.72 3.45
C LYS A 21 -10.38 2.71 2.51
N HIS A 22 -10.74 3.90 2.99
CA HIS A 22 -11.37 4.96 2.20
C HIS A 22 -10.38 5.82 1.38
N THR A 23 -9.11 5.40 1.30
CA THR A 23 -8.05 6.14 0.62
C THR A 23 -7.34 5.33 -0.45
N HIS A 24 -7.03 5.99 -1.56
CA HIS A 24 -6.02 5.51 -2.49
C HIS A 24 -4.65 5.80 -1.89
N LEU A 25 -3.88 4.74 -1.62
CA LEU A 25 -2.50 4.85 -1.17
C LEU A 25 -1.54 4.69 -2.34
N THR A 26 -0.64 5.65 -2.49
CA THR A 26 0.50 5.56 -3.39
C THR A 26 1.76 5.40 -2.54
N VAL A 27 2.46 4.29 -2.74
CA VAL A 27 3.77 4.03 -2.13
C VAL A 27 4.84 4.36 -3.15
N ASP A 28 5.68 5.32 -2.82
CA ASP A 28 6.71 5.86 -3.71
C ASP A 28 8.11 5.69 -3.10
N VAL A 29 9.14 5.70 -3.94
CA VAL A 29 10.55 5.62 -3.52
C VAL A 29 11.24 6.92 -3.90
N VAL A 30 11.74 7.63 -2.90
CA VAL A 30 12.43 8.91 -3.08
C VAL A 30 13.84 8.84 -2.49
N ASP A 31 14.72 9.73 -2.95
CA ASP A 31 16.03 9.91 -2.32
C ASP A 31 15.88 10.42 -0.89
N GLY A 32 16.68 9.87 0.03
CA GLY A 32 16.72 10.30 1.42
C GLY A 32 17.06 9.19 2.40
N ARG A 33 17.22 9.57 3.67
CA ARG A 33 17.50 8.61 4.74
C ARG A 33 16.21 7.88 5.14
N GLY A 34 16.13 6.58 4.84
CA GLY A 34 15.10 5.68 5.34
C GLY A 34 15.18 5.45 6.85
N GLY A 35 14.17 4.77 7.41
CA GLY A 35 14.18 4.34 8.80
C GLY A 35 15.29 3.32 9.06
N GLY A 36 15.84 3.27 10.29
CA GLY A 36 16.98 2.41 10.61
C GLY A 36 16.74 0.90 10.41
N PHE A 37 15.49 0.48 10.26
CA PHE A 37 15.06 -0.91 10.02
C PHE A 37 14.54 -1.16 8.59
N SER A 38 14.62 -0.17 7.70
CA SER A 38 14.14 -0.29 6.32
C SER A 38 15.22 -0.87 5.41
N LEU A 39 14.82 -1.77 4.50
CA LEU A 39 15.75 -2.50 3.63
C LEU A 39 16.43 -1.61 2.59
N GLU A 40 15.75 -0.55 2.14
CA GLU A 40 16.26 0.41 1.15
C GLU A 40 17.20 1.46 1.75
N SER A 41 17.31 1.53 3.07
CA SER A 41 18.13 2.54 3.77
C SER A 41 19.60 2.56 3.34
N PRO A 42 20.30 1.42 3.12
CA PRO A 42 21.67 1.41 2.59
C PRO A 42 21.79 1.97 1.17
N GLU A 43 20.69 2.02 0.40
CA GLU A 43 20.66 2.54 -0.97
C GLU A 43 20.45 4.07 -1.02
N GLY A 44 20.38 4.73 0.13
CA GLY A 44 20.10 6.17 0.20
C GLY A 44 18.68 6.53 -0.25
N LYS A 45 17.76 5.57 -0.16
CA LYS A 45 16.34 5.72 -0.51
C LYS A 45 15.47 5.69 0.75
N ARG A 46 14.22 6.11 0.58
CA ARG A 46 13.15 5.91 1.56
C ARG A 46 11.79 5.76 0.88
N PHE A 47 10.89 5.02 1.51
CA PHE A 47 9.49 5.00 1.10
C PHE A 47 8.74 6.27 1.54
N LEU A 48 7.87 6.77 0.67
CA LEU A 48 6.94 7.87 0.93
C LEU A 48 5.52 7.43 0.58
N ILE A 49 4.64 7.42 1.57
CA ILE A 49 3.22 7.14 1.37
C ILE A 49 2.49 8.46 1.13
N ARG A 50 1.76 8.53 0.02
CA ARG A 50 0.80 9.60 -0.26
C ARG A 50 -0.59 9.00 -0.28
N SER A 51 -1.55 9.75 0.23
CA SER A 51 -2.94 9.32 0.30
C SER A 51 -3.85 10.38 -0.30
N ARG A 52 -4.91 9.91 -0.95
CA ARG A 52 -6.08 10.72 -1.29
C ARG A 52 -7.33 9.93 -0.94
N LEU A 53 -8.42 10.62 -0.65
CA LEU A 53 -9.71 9.95 -0.53
C LEU A 53 -10.11 9.34 -1.89
N PHE A 54 -10.77 8.19 -1.85
CA PHE A 54 -11.48 7.69 -3.02
C PHE A 54 -12.64 8.62 -3.36
N THR A 55 -12.94 8.73 -4.64
CA THR A 55 -14.21 9.30 -5.10
C THR A 55 -15.36 8.36 -4.74
N ALA A 56 -16.59 8.87 -4.76
CA ALA A 56 -17.78 8.05 -4.49
C ALA A 56 -17.90 6.87 -5.47
N GLU A 57 -17.58 7.10 -6.74
CA GLU A 57 -17.61 6.08 -7.80
C GLU A 57 -16.56 4.98 -7.57
N GLU A 58 -15.32 5.37 -7.25
CA GLU A 58 -14.26 4.42 -6.90
C GLU A 58 -14.63 3.60 -5.66
N TRP A 59 -15.19 4.25 -4.63
CA TRP A 59 -15.57 3.58 -3.39
C TRP A 59 -16.66 2.54 -3.61
N GLN A 60 -17.68 2.87 -4.42
CA GLN A 60 -18.77 1.94 -4.74
C GLN A 60 -18.26 0.67 -5.46
N ILE A 61 -17.26 0.80 -6.33
CA ILE A 61 -16.63 -0.36 -6.99
C ILE A 61 -15.92 -1.23 -5.94
N LEU A 62 -15.15 -0.61 -5.04
CA LEU A 62 -14.35 -1.32 -4.04
C LEU A 62 -15.21 -2.04 -2.99
N GLU A 63 -16.35 -1.47 -2.59
CA GLU A 63 -17.29 -2.14 -1.68
C GLU A 63 -17.82 -3.47 -2.24
N SER A 64 -17.90 -3.60 -3.56
CA SER A 64 -18.31 -4.84 -4.23
C SER A 64 -17.18 -5.87 -4.40
N SER A 65 -15.94 -5.52 -4.03
CA SER A 65 -14.75 -6.34 -4.22
C SER A 65 -14.01 -6.58 -2.90
N PRO A 66 -14.33 -7.64 -2.16
CA PRO A 66 -13.71 -7.91 -0.86
C PRO A 66 -12.20 -8.15 -0.99
N VAL A 67 -11.43 -7.58 -0.06
CA VAL A 67 -9.98 -7.75 0.02
C VAL A 67 -9.65 -9.08 0.71
N ALA A 68 -8.66 -9.81 0.18
CA ALA A 68 -8.17 -11.02 0.83
C ALA A 68 -7.59 -10.70 2.22
N THR A 69 -8.01 -11.45 3.23
CA THR A 69 -7.51 -11.30 4.60
C THR A 69 -6.73 -12.52 5.03
N GLY A 70 -5.74 -12.33 5.91
CA GLY A 70 -4.98 -13.45 6.50
C GLY A 70 -5.80 -14.34 7.45
N ALA A 71 -7.08 -14.05 7.68
CA ALA A 71 -7.98 -14.85 8.51
C ALA A 71 -8.61 -16.02 7.73
N SER A 72 -8.51 -16.03 6.40
CA SER A 72 -9.03 -17.11 5.55
C SER A 72 -7.94 -18.15 5.32
N THR A 73 -7.70 -19.01 6.31
CA THR A 73 -6.85 -20.20 6.16
C THR A 73 -7.69 -21.38 5.70
N HIS A 74 -7.35 -21.96 4.55
CA HIS A 74 -7.51 -23.40 4.28
C HIS A 74 -6.13 -23.93 3.89
#